data_AF-A0AAP8N817-F1
#
_entry.id   AF-A0AAP8N817-F1
#
_cell.length_a   1.000
_cell.length_b   1.000
_cell.length_c   1.000
_cell.angle_alpha   90.00
_cell.angle_beta   90.00
_cell.angle_gamma   90.00
#
_symmetry.space_group_name_H-M   'P 1'
#
loop_
_entity.id
_entity.type
_entity.pdbx_description
1 polymer ?
#
loop_
_entity_poly.entity_id
_entity_poly.type
_entity_poly.pdbx_seq_one_letter_code
_entity_poly.pdbx_strand_id
1 'polypeptide(L)'
;VTGNTVLLKPASTTPVVAYKFLEVLEEAGLPAGVVNFVPGSGAEVGDYLVDHPRTRFISFTGSKEVGIRIYERAAKVNPGQIWLKR
;
A
#
# COMPACT_ATOMS: atom_id res chain seq x y z
N VAL A 1 -4.83 -7.67 14.76
CA VAL A 1 -4.20 -8.25 13.55
C VAL A 1 -5.25 -9.07 12.79
N THR A 2 -5.24 -9.05 11.46
CA THR A 2 -6.33 -9.62 10.62
C THR A 2 -5.88 -10.65 9.57
N GLY A 3 -4.59 -10.98 9.49
CA GLY A 3 -4.07 -12.02 8.60
C GLY A 3 -3.87 -11.62 7.13
N ASN A 4 -3.88 -10.33 6.81
CA ASN A 4 -3.61 -9.84 5.45
C ASN A 4 -2.11 -9.72 5.19
N THR A 5 -1.70 -9.93 3.93
CA THR A 5 -0.40 -9.50 3.43
C THR A 5 -0.44 -8.03 3.02
N VAL A 6 0.68 -7.31 3.16
CA VAL A 6 0.77 -5.85 2.95
C VAL A 6 1.85 -5.49 1.94
N LEU A 7 1.51 -4.56 1.04
CA LEU A 7 2.47 -3.78 0.25
C LEU A 7 2.64 -2.43 0.93
N LEU A 8 3.78 -2.22 1.59
CA LEU A 8 4.09 -1.00 2.34
C LEU A 8 4.80 0.00 1.43
N LYS A 9 4.06 1.00 0.94
CA LYS A 9 4.61 2.13 0.20
C LYS A 9 4.81 3.33 1.15
N PRO A 10 6.05 3.65 1.57
CA PRO A 10 6.29 4.78 2.46
C PRO A 10 6.14 6.13 1.76
N ALA A 11 6.12 7.19 2.57
CA ALA A 11 6.33 8.55 2.09
C ALA A 11 7.71 8.67 1.44
N SER A 12 7.80 9.38 0.33
CA SER A 12 9.02 9.53 -0.45
C SER A 12 10.12 10.32 0.28
N THR A 13 9.74 11.14 1.27
CA THR A 13 10.66 11.94 2.08
C THR A 13 11.28 11.17 3.25
N THR A 14 10.68 10.05 3.66
CA THR A 14 11.11 9.27 4.84
C THR A 14 11.16 7.75 4.60
N PRO A 15 11.67 7.26 3.44
CA PRO A 15 11.65 5.83 3.13
C PRO A 15 12.55 5.01 4.09
N VAL A 16 13.63 5.61 4.59
CA VAL A 16 14.58 4.94 5.50
C VAL A 16 13.93 4.57 6.83
N VAL A 17 13.04 5.42 7.37
CA VAL A 17 12.33 5.13 8.63
C VAL A 17 11.43 3.90 8.47
N ALA A 18 10.71 3.81 7.35
CA ALA A 18 9.88 2.66 7.05
C ALA A 18 10.71 1.39 6.77
N TYR A 19 11.91 1.53 6.22
CA TYR A 19 12.83 0.40 6.07
C TYR A 19 13.35 -0.09 7.43
N LYS A 20 13.66 0.81 8.37
CA LYS A 20 14.00 0.44 9.76
C LYS A 20 12.85 -0.31 10.44
N PHE A 21 11.61 0.06 10.16
CA PHE A 21 10.45 -0.71 10.63
C PHE A 21 10.40 -2.13 10.02
N LEU A 22 10.77 -2.30 8.75
CA LEU A 22 10.86 -3.62 8.12
C LEU A 22 11.93 -4.49 8.80
N GLU A 23 13.11 -3.96 9.10
CA GLU A 23 14.17 -4.69 9.82
C GLU A 23 13.66 -5.21 11.17
N VAL A 24 12.90 -4.39 11.93
CA VAL A 24 12.30 -4.81 13.21
C VAL A 24 11.28 -5.94 13.01
N LEU A 25 10.50 -5.93 11.92
CA LEU A 25 9.57 -7.02 11.61
C LEU A 25 10.30 -8.32 11.26
N GLU A 26 11.40 -8.24 10.53
CA GLU A 26 12.25 -9.38 10.20
C GLU A 26 12.89 -9.98 11.45
N GLU A 27 13.44 -9.14 12.34
CA GLU A 27 13.97 -9.55 13.65
C GLU A 27 12.91 -10.22 14.53
N ALA A 28 11.65 -9.75 14.45
CA ALA A 28 10.51 -10.35 15.14
C ALA A 28 10.06 -11.71 14.54
N GLY A 29 10.69 -12.18 13.46
CA GLY A 29 10.38 -13.45 12.81
C GLY A 29 9.15 -13.41 11.91
N LEU A 30 8.77 -12.24 11.39
CA LEU A 30 7.67 -12.13 10.45
C LEU A 30 7.98 -12.96 9.19
N PRO A 31 7.06 -13.85 8.73
CA PRO A 31 7.32 -14.65 7.54
C PRO A 31 7.53 -13.78 6.28
N ALA A 32 8.45 -14.21 5.42
CA ALA A 32 8.73 -13.55 4.16
C ALA A 32 7.45 -13.38 3.32
N GLY A 33 7.29 -12.20 2.70
CA GLY A 33 6.14 -11.87 1.86
C GLY A 33 4.89 -11.39 2.61
N VAL A 34 4.85 -11.48 3.95
CA VAL A 34 3.71 -10.94 4.73
C VAL A 34 3.68 -9.41 4.68
N VAL A 35 4.83 -8.76 4.80
CA VAL A 35 5.00 -7.33 4.53
C VAL A 35 6.08 -7.15 3.48
N ASN A 36 5.79 -6.40 2.42
CA ASN A 36 6.71 -6.14 1.32
C ASN A 36 6.94 -4.63 1.23
N PHE A 37 8.19 -4.21 1.23
CA PHE A 37 8.56 -2.79 1.16
C PHE A 37 8.65 -2.33 -0.30
N VAL A 38 7.83 -1.34 -0.67
CA VAL A 38 7.70 -0.86 -2.06
C VAL A 38 7.84 0.67 -2.10
N PRO A 39 9.06 1.21 -1.96
CA PRO A 39 9.30 2.65 -2.05
C PRO A 39 9.12 3.13 -3.48
N GLY A 40 8.72 4.39 -3.63
CA GLY A 40 8.54 5.03 -4.93
C GLY A 40 7.67 6.26 -4.85
N SER A 41 7.48 6.94 -5.98
CA SER A 41 6.64 8.14 -6.06
C SER A 41 5.16 7.79 -5.83
N GLY A 42 4.36 8.78 -5.42
CA GLY A 42 2.91 8.59 -5.31
C GLY A 42 2.25 8.36 -6.68
N ALA A 43 2.69 9.12 -7.69
CA ALA A 43 2.11 9.10 -9.04
C ALA A 43 2.42 7.82 -9.83
N GLU A 44 3.55 7.18 -9.57
CA GLU A 44 3.93 5.95 -10.28
C GLU A 44 3.51 4.71 -9.48
N VAL A 45 4.01 4.58 -8.24
CA VAL A 45 3.78 3.37 -7.44
C VAL A 45 2.44 3.43 -6.74
N GLY A 46 2.10 4.56 -6.10
CA GLY A 46 0.85 4.69 -5.35
C GLY A 46 -0.37 4.47 -6.24
N ASP A 47 -0.40 5.12 -7.39
CA ASP A 47 -1.49 5.00 -8.36
C ASP A 47 -1.65 3.61 -8.96
N TYR A 48 -0.53 2.96 -9.26
CA TYR A 48 -0.54 1.59 -9.71
C TYR A 48 -1.13 0.66 -8.64
N LEU A 49 -0.71 0.80 -7.38
CA LEU A 49 -1.23 0.00 -6.27
C LEU A 49 -2.73 0.22 -6.06
N VAL A 50 -3.20 1.46 -6.15
CA VAL A 50 -4.62 1.81 -6.03
C VAL A 50 -5.44 1.18 -7.15
N ASP A 51 -4.95 1.18 -8.39
CA ASP A 51 -5.68 0.67 -9.55
C ASP A 51 -5.58 -0.85 -9.69
N HIS A 52 -4.53 -1.49 -9.18
CA HIS A 52 -4.25 -2.89 -9.44
C HIS A 52 -5.45 -3.81 -9.10
N PRO A 53 -5.85 -4.74 -10.00
CA PRO A 53 -7.08 -5.54 -9.84
C PRO A 53 -7.06 -6.50 -8.65
N ARG A 54 -5.88 -6.83 -8.12
CA ARG A 54 -5.73 -7.68 -6.93
C ARG A 54 -5.60 -6.90 -5.62
N THR A 55 -5.61 -5.56 -5.66
CA THR A 55 -5.65 -4.76 -4.42
C THR A 55 -7.04 -4.85 -3.82
N ARG A 56 -7.12 -5.34 -2.58
CA ARG A 56 -8.39 -5.55 -1.87
C ARG A 56 -8.78 -4.38 -0.97
N PHE A 57 -7.80 -3.75 -0.33
CA PHE A 57 -8.01 -2.75 0.71
C PHE A 57 -6.88 -1.72 0.67
N ILE A 58 -7.20 -0.45 0.92
CA ILE A 58 -6.21 0.63 0.91
C ILE A 58 -6.25 1.35 2.26
N SER A 59 -5.20 1.17 3.06
CA SER A 59 -4.99 1.96 4.28
C SER A 59 -4.13 3.18 3.92
N PHE A 60 -4.71 4.38 4.02
CA PHE A 60 -4.02 5.62 3.67
C PHE A 60 -4.00 6.61 4.83
N THR A 61 -2.82 7.19 5.06
CA THR A 61 -2.61 8.35 5.95
C THR A 61 -1.83 9.40 5.19
N GLY A 62 -2.38 10.61 5.07
CA GLY A 62 -1.77 11.73 4.36
C GLY A 62 -2.74 12.88 4.18
N SER A 63 -2.50 13.73 3.19
CA SER A 63 -3.33 14.91 2.94
C SER A 63 -4.72 14.53 2.43
N LYS A 64 -5.69 15.44 2.63
CA LYS A 64 -7.06 15.28 2.15
C LYS A 64 -7.10 15.16 0.62
N GLU A 65 -6.32 15.95 -0.09
CA GLU A 65 -6.27 15.99 -1.56
C GLU A 65 -5.86 14.62 -2.13
N VAL A 66 -4.83 14.00 -1.55
CA VAL A 66 -4.37 12.66 -1.96
C VAL A 66 -5.41 11.61 -1.59
N GLY A 67 -6.02 11.71 -0.39
CA GLY A 67 -7.07 10.80 0.05
C GLY A 67 -8.28 10.80 -0.88
N ILE A 68 -8.78 11.98 -1.27
CA ILE A 68 -9.88 12.12 -2.24
C ILE A 68 -9.53 11.41 -3.55
N ARG A 69 -8.32 11.67 -4.07
CA ARG A 69 -7.86 11.05 -5.31
C ARG A 69 -7.77 9.52 -5.22
N ILE A 70 -7.36 8.98 -4.07
CA ILE A 70 -7.38 7.53 -3.82
C ILE A 70 -8.81 7.00 -3.85
N TYR A 71 -9.76 7.65 -3.17
CA TYR A 71 -11.17 7.24 -3.18
C TYR A 71 -11.77 7.23 -4.59
N GLU A 72 -11.55 8.28 -5.38
CA GLU A 72 -12.06 8.37 -6.75
C GLU A 72 -11.52 7.26 -7.66
N ARG A 73 -10.24 6.90 -7.49
CA ARG A 73 -9.60 5.85 -8.28
C ARG A 73 -10.03 4.46 -7.80
N ALA A 74 -10.08 4.23 -6.50
CA ALA A 74 -10.49 2.96 -5.90
C ALA A 74 -11.96 2.61 -6.19
N ALA A 75 -12.81 3.62 -6.41
CA ALA A 75 -14.20 3.42 -6.81
C ALA A 75 -14.37 2.87 -8.24
N LYS A 76 -13.35 2.96 -9.10
CA LYS A 76 -13.36 2.41 -10.45
C LYS A 76 -13.03 0.91 -10.42
N VAL A 77 -13.88 0.10 -11.05
CA VAL A 77 -13.66 -1.34 -11.18
C VAL A 77 -12.83 -1.61 -12.43
N ASN A 78 -11.63 -2.14 -12.27
CA ASN A 78 -10.73 -2.47 -13.37
C ASN A 78 -10.96 -3.90 -13.90
N PRO A 79 -10.60 -4.19 -15.18
CA PRO A 79 -10.69 -5.55 -15.72
C PRO A 79 -9.95 -6.57 -14.84
N GLY A 80 -10.61 -7.70 -14.54
CA GLY A 80 -10.06 -8.76 -13.68
C GLY A 80 -10.06 -8.43 -12.18
N GLN A 81 -10.64 -7.31 -11.75
CA GLN A 81 -10.74 -6.98 -10.33
C GLN A 81 -11.72 -7.90 -9.60
N ILE A 82 -11.24 -8.54 -8.54
CA ILE A 82 -11.99 -9.55 -7.78
C ILE A 82 -12.84 -8.91 -6.69
N TRP A 83 -12.39 -7.76 -6.16
CA TRP A 83 -12.96 -7.13 -4.96
C TRP A 83 -13.35 -5.69 -5.22
N LEU A 84 -14.42 -5.23 -4.57
CA LEU A 84 -14.59 -3.79 -4.35
C LEU A 84 -13.56 -3.36 -3.30
N LYS A 85 -12.76 -2.37 -3.66
CA LYS A 85 -11.73 -1.81 -2.79
C LYS A 85 -12.42 -1.09 -1.63
N ARG A 86 -12.02 -1.44 -0.41
CA ARG A 86 -12.50 -0.81 0.83
C ARG A 86 -11.39 -0.01 1.49
#